data_AF-A0A3L7A3W0-F1
#
_entry.id   AF-A0A3L7A3W0-F1
#
_cell.length_a   1.000
_cell.length_b   1.000
_cell.length_c   1.000
_cell.angle_alpha   90.00
_cell.angle_beta   90.00
_cell.angle_gamma   90.00
#
_symmetry.space_group_name_H-M   'P 1'
#
loop_
_entity.id
_entity.type
_entity.pdbx_description
1 polymer ?
#
loop_
_entity_poly.entity_id
_entity_poly.type
_entity_poly.pdbx_seq_one_letter_code
_entity_poly.pdbx_strand_id
1 'polypeptide(L)'
;MNSHLGPSPDRINRMHARITERTTAERTIPKPAVAPAQGRVLSPRRPLVWGVAAALAVTGLVAADVVFTPGQQGVEARAAQVLERAAEAAILSTDLVVGPGQFLKIVQEGFNYQRPSDIVTDEGHWIQGSKSVFYIPADRGGDWMIVRTELPPTDFHGGPEARADAEGRYQRMTEPGSVTHGVFTATLGGGVYPAPSAADFSGYSRDPDALYRYFDESVEGSGSHEQAMWVGVNDLVREPAVPADLRAALFRVLARIPGVEVQETGVEIAGQAGVAFSRVDAGSGGKSREELIVDPANGRVIGSRDVLLEDMPLLYAPAGTVLFSSVTTTSVIDHLPDPATFPNID
;
A
#
# COMPACT_ATOMS: atom_id res chain seq x y z
N MET A 1 -32.46 -20.58 -4.27
CA MET A 1 -32.48 -19.45 -3.33
C MET A 1 -31.04 -19.00 -3.18
N ASN A 2 -30.67 -17.90 -3.82
CA ASN A 2 -29.29 -17.43 -3.93
C ASN A 2 -28.92 -16.66 -2.66
N SER A 3 -28.22 -17.33 -1.74
CA SER A 3 -27.45 -16.69 -0.69
C SER A 3 -26.22 -16.05 -1.33
N HIS A 4 -26.23 -14.72 -1.46
CA HIS A 4 -25.04 -13.95 -1.80
C HIS A 4 -23.98 -14.20 -0.71
N LEU A 5 -22.92 -14.92 -1.05
CA LEU A 5 -21.71 -15.08 -0.26
C LEU A 5 -20.81 -13.88 -0.58
N GLY A 6 -20.30 -13.21 0.44
CA GLY A 6 -19.38 -12.08 0.31
C GLY A 6 -20.03 -10.73 0.03
N PRO A 7 -19.28 -9.63 0.19
CA PRO A 7 -19.77 -8.30 -0.15
C PRO A 7 -20.04 -8.16 -1.64
N SER A 8 -20.89 -7.19 -2.00
CA SER A 8 -21.29 -6.99 -3.39
C SER A 8 -20.09 -6.66 -4.28
N PRO A 9 -20.15 -7.01 -5.59
CA PRO A 9 -19.16 -6.59 -6.59
C PRO A 9 -18.88 -5.08 -6.55
N ASP A 10 -19.88 -4.25 -6.22
CA ASP A 10 -19.69 -2.80 -6.03
C ASP A 10 -18.70 -2.45 -4.89
N ARG A 11 -18.61 -3.27 -3.84
CA ARG A 11 -17.62 -3.05 -2.78
C ARG A 11 -16.21 -3.37 -3.27
N ILE A 12 -16.04 -4.50 -3.98
CA ILE A 12 -14.76 -4.86 -4.62
C ILE A 12 -14.37 -3.76 -5.61
N ASN A 13 -15.30 -3.32 -6.46
CA ASN A 13 -15.07 -2.25 -7.42
C ASN A 13 -14.78 -0.89 -6.75
N ARG A 14 -15.32 -0.60 -5.57
CA ARG A 14 -14.93 0.58 -4.77
C ARG A 14 -13.56 0.44 -4.11
N MET A 15 -13.13 -0.77 -3.77
CA MET A 15 -11.77 -1.03 -3.29
C MET A 15 -10.77 -0.89 -4.45
N HIS A 16 -11.07 -1.51 -5.59
CA HIS A 16 -10.34 -1.35 -6.84
C HIS A 16 -10.29 0.13 -7.24
N ALA A 17 -11.41 0.85 -7.22
CA ALA A 17 -11.44 2.28 -7.58
C ALA A 17 -10.61 3.16 -6.63
N ARG A 18 -10.38 2.80 -5.36
CA ARG A 18 -9.43 3.56 -4.51
C ARG A 18 -7.98 3.36 -4.94
N ILE A 19 -7.67 2.23 -5.54
CA ILE A 19 -6.36 1.94 -6.12
C ILE A 19 -6.27 2.59 -7.51
N THR A 20 -7.32 2.48 -8.33
CA THR A 20 -7.34 3.04 -9.69
C THR A 20 -7.54 4.55 -9.71
N GLU A 21 -8.24 5.19 -8.76
CA GLU A 21 -8.32 6.66 -8.64
C GLU A 21 -6.95 7.26 -8.29
N ARG A 22 -6.04 6.50 -7.67
CA ARG A 22 -4.62 6.89 -7.53
C ARG A 22 -3.86 6.86 -8.85
N THR A 23 -4.35 6.14 -9.87
CA THR A 23 -3.69 5.97 -11.18
C THR A 23 -4.39 6.74 -12.32
N THR A 24 -5.69 7.03 -12.21
CA THR A 24 -6.51 7.53 -13.35
C THR A 24 -6.62 9.04 -13.44
N ALA A 25 -6.22 9.79 -12.41
CA ALA A 25 -6.21 11.26 -12.43
C ALA A 25 -5.30 11.86 -13.53
N GLU A 26 -4.51 11.03 -14.24
CA GLU A 26 -3.45 11.48 -15.15
C GLU A 26 -3.69 11.18 -16.65
N ARG A 27 -4.84 10.60 -17.05
CA ARG A 27 -4.95 9.94 -18.37
C ARG A 27 -5.38 10.80 -19.58
N THR A 28 -5.49 12.13 -19.49
CA THR A 28 -5.95 12.91 -20.66
C THR A 28 -5.09 14.15 -20.87
N ILE A 29 -4.27 14.18 -21.94
CA ILE A 29 -4.09 15.30 -22.91
C ILE A 29 -2.92 15.00 -23.89
N PRO A 30 -2.96 15.51 -25.15
CA PRO A 30 -2.15 15.05 -26.28
C PRO A 30 -0.80 15.76 -26.45
N LYS A 31 0.14 14.99 -27.01
CA LYS A 31 1.56 15.25 -27.34
C LYS A 31 1.80 16.41 -28.32
N PRO A 32 2.85 17.24 -28.10
CA PRO A 32 3.68 17.70 -29.22
C PRO A 32 5.21 17.66 -28.95
N ALA A 33 5.98 18.08 -29.95
CA ALA A 33 7.30 17.57 -30.35
C ALA A 33 8.54 18.12 -29.60
N VAL A 34 9.58 17.29 -29.57
CA VAL A 34 10.86 17.43 -28.85
C VAL A 34 11.91 18.18 -29.70
N ALA A 35 12.74 19.01 -29.04
CA ALA A 35 14.03 19.49 -29.55
C ALA A 35 15.14 19.29 -28.48
N PRO A 36 16.41 19.08 -28.87
CA PRO A 36 17.39 18.40 -28.02
C PRO A 36 18.16 19.30 -27.05
N ALA A 37 18.50 18.71 -25.88
CA ALA A 37 19.25 19.27 -24.77
C ALA A 37 20.77 19.36 -25.02
N GLN A 38 21.45 20.25 -24.28
CA GLN A 38 22.90 20.23 -24.11
C GLN A 38 23.26 20.28 -22.62
N GLY A 39 23.98 19.25 -22.18
CA GLY A 39 24.25 18.98 -20.76
C GLY A 39 25.43 19.74 -20.16
N ARG A 40 25.51 19.69 -18.83
CA ARG A 40 26.74 19.99 -18.10
C ARG A 40 26.83 19.32 -16.71
N VAL A 41 27.88 18.52 -16.63
CA VAL A 41 28.69 17.95 -15.53
C VAL A 41 28.55 18.56 -14.13
N LEU A 42 28.27 17.69 -13.14
CA LEU A 42 28.33 17.94 -11.70
C LEU A 42 29.75 17.70 -11.13
N SER A 43 30.07 18.38 -10.02
CA SER A 43 31.21 18.00 -9.16
C SER A 43 30.82 18.06 -7.66
N PRO A 44 31.45 17.25 -6.78
CA PRO A 44 30.88 16.89 -5.47
C PRO A 44 31.63 17.50 -4.27
N ARG A 45 30.99 17.52 -3.08
CA ARG A 45 31.55 17.33 -1.72
C ARG A 45 30.47 17.64 -0.67
N ARG A 46 30.00 16.72 0.18
CA ARG A 46 30.57 15.93 1.33
C ARG A 46 29.98 16.45 2.66
N PRO A 47 29.65 15.57 3.64
CA PRO A 47 28.58 15.84 4.61
C PRO A 47 29.08 16.19 6.03
N LEU A 48 28.22 16.81 6.83
CA LEU A 48 28.41 16.99 8.27
C LEU A 48 27.20 16.42 9.03
N VAL A 49 27.47 15.56 10.01
CA VAL A 49 26.54 14.84 10.88
C VAL A 49 26.34 15.61 12.19
N TRP A 50 25.10 15.71 12.69
CA TRP A 50 24.77 15.76 14.14
C TRP A 50 23.31 15.33 14.40
N GLY A 51 23.10 14.54 15.45
CA GLY A 51 21.93 14.64 16.36
C GLY A 51 20.77 13.67 16.15
N VAL A 52 20.64 12.68 17.05
CA VAL A 52 19.54 11.71 17.12
C VAL A 52 18.25 12.38 17.64
N ALA A 53 17.32 12.62 16.74
CA ALA A 53 15.89 12.48 16.99
C ALA A 53 15.45 11.19 16.29
N ALA A 54 14.60 10.38 16.91
CA ALA A 54 13.98 9.24 16.22
C ALA A 54 12.92 9.76 15.22
N ALA A 55 13.37 10.53 14.23
CA ALA A 55 12.68 10.66 12.96
C ALA A 55 12.94 9.34 12.23
N LEU A 56 11.94 8.46 12.20
CA LEU A 56 11.94 7.36 11.25
C LEU A 56 11.83 8.01 9.88
N ALA A 57 12.98 8.30 9.27
CA ALA A 57 13.04 8.71 7.89
C ALA A 57 12.42 7.57 7.08
N VAL A 58 11.33 7.87 6.37
CA VAL A 58 10.87 7.04 5.26
C VAL A 58 11.90 7.24 4.15
N THR A 59 13.07 6.64 4.29
CA THR A 59 14.06 6.57 3.22
C THR A 59 13.58 5.50 2.25
N GLY A 60 13.07 5.93 1.10
CA GLY A 60 12.87 5.09 -0.06
C GLY A 60 14.24 4.76 -0.65
N LEU A 61 15.01 3.90 0.02
CA LEU A 61 16.24 3.40 -0.60
C LEU A 61 15.81 2.65 -1.86
N VAL A 62 16.12 3.19 -3.03
CA VAL A 62 16.16 2.43 -4.29
C VAL A 62 17.28 1.42 -4.16
N ALA A 63 17.02 0.35 -3.41
CA ALA A 63 17.86 -0.83 -3.41
C ALA A 63 17.64 -1.49 -4.78
N ALA A 64 18.70 -1.58 -5.58
CA ALA A 64 18.67 -2.39 -6.79
C ALA A 64 18.36 -3.83 -6.37
N ASP A 65 17.11 -4.26 -6.56
CA ASP A 65 16.68 -5.60 -6.21
C ASP A 65 17.29 -6.60 -7.21
N VAL A 66 17.76 -7.73 -6.68
CA VAL A 66 18.39 -8.78 -7.47
C VAL A 66 17.29 -9.60 -8.12
N VAL A 67 17.10 -9.43 -9.43
CA VAL A 67 16.19 -10.25 -10.23
C VAL A 67 16.69 -11.70 -10.21
N PHE A 68 16.06 -12.54 -9.39
CA PHE A 68 16.23 -13.99 -9.44
C PHE A 68 15.37 -14.56 -10.56
N THR A 69 15.93 -15.43 -11.40
CA THR A 69 15.14 -16.20 -12.39
C THR A 69 15.33 -17.71 -12.17
N PRO A 70 14.58 -18.35 -11.25
CA PRO A 70 14.52 -19.80 -11.14
C PRO A 70 13.42 -20.36 -12.07
N GLY A 71 13.45 -21.67 -12.34
CA GLY A 71 12.39 -22.33 -13.13
C GLY A 71 11.02 -22.25 -12.45
N GLN A 72 10.00 -21.80 -13.20
CA GLN A 72 8.71 -21.34 -12.66
C GLN A 72 7.97 -22.34 -11.76
N GLN A 73 7.94 -23.63 -12.11
CA GLN A 73 7.19 -24.63 -11.32
C GLN A 73 7.76 -24.87 -9.91
N GLY A 74 9.07 -24.62 -9.70
CA GLY A 74 9.69 -24.75 -8.38
C GLY A 74 9.46 -23.56 -7.46
N VAL A 75 9.23 -22.37 -8.03
CA VAL A 75 9.03 -21.12 -7.29
C VAL A 75 7.60 -21.02 -6.75
N GLU A 76 6.61 -21.33 -7.59
CA GLU A 76 5.20 -21.36 -7.18
C GLU A 76 4.95 -22.40 -6.08
N ALA A 77 5.53 -23.60 -6.21
CA ALA A 77 5.44 -24.64 -5.19
C ALA A 77 6.04 -24.20 -3.84
N ARG A 78 7.14 -23.43 -3.87
CA ARG A 78 7.72 -22.84 -2.66
C ARG A 78 6.79 -21.77 -2.08
N ALA A 79 6.21 -20.91 -2.92
CA ALA A 79 5.29 -19.87 -2.47
C ALA A 79 4.06 -20.46 -1.79
N ALA A 80 3.45 -21.47 -2.40
CA ALA A 80 2.33 -22.19 -1.83
C ALA A 80 2.66 -22.79 -0.45
N GLN A 81 3.85 -23.40 -0.29
CA GLN A 81 4.29 -23.95 1.00
C GLN A 81 4.50 -22.88 2.07
N VAL A 82 5.04 -21.71 1.72
CA VAL A 82 5.23 -20.63 2.72
C VAL A 82 3.90 -19.97 3.07
N LEU A 83 2.99 -19.79 2.10
CA LEU A 83 1.63 -19.29 2.34
C LEU A 83 0.81 -20.25 3.21
N GLU A 84 0.92 -21.57 3.02
CA GLU A 84 0.26 -22.54 3.90
C GLU A 84 0.78 -22.42 5.33
N ARG A 85 2.10 -22.29 5.53
CA ARG A 85 2.66 -22.06 6.87
C ARG A 85 2.20 -20.73 7.47
N ALA A 86 2.12 -19.67 6.66
CA ALA A 86 1.57 -18.39 7.12
C ALA A 86 0.09 -18.52 7.49
N ALA A 87 -0.68 -19.37 6.80
CA ALA A 87 -2.07 -19.67 7.16
C ALA A 87 -2.18 -20.45 8.47
N GLU A 88 -1.32 -21.44 8.70
CA GLU A 88 -1.22 -22.17 9.97
C GLU A 88 -0.79 -21.25 11.13
N ALA A 89 0.10 -20.29 10.88
CA ALA A 89 0.47 -19.29 11.88
C ALA A 89 -0.67 -18.29 12.14
N ALA A 90 -1.35 -17.83 11.08
CA ALA A 90 -2.46 -16.90 11.17
C ALA A 90 -3.60 -17.47 12.03
N ILE A 91 -4.00 -18.73 11.80
CA ILE A 91 -5.11 -19.35 12.55
C ILE A 91 -4.80 -19.51 14.04
N LEU A 92 -3.52 -19.60 14.41
CA LEU A 92 -3.07 -19.68 15.80
C LEU A 92 -2.88 -18.30 16.45
N SER A 93 -2.87 -17.23 15.64
CA SER A 93 -2.76 -15.87 16.15
C SER A 93 -4.07 -15.41 16.79
N THR A 94 -3.96 -14.60 17.85
CA THR A 94 -5.12 -14.00 18.50
C THR A 94 -5.45 -12.67 17.84
N ASP A 95 -6.69 -12.51 17.41
CA ASP A 95 -7.17 -11.23 16.89
C ASP A 95 -7.24 -10.18 18.00
N LEU A 96 -6.98 -8.93 17.63
CA LEU A 96 -7.13 -7.80 18.56
C LEU A 96 -8.60 -7.64 18.94
N VAL A 97 -8.89 -7.72 20.23
CA VAL A 97 -10.23 -7.46 20.78
C VAL A 97 -10.26 -6.03 21.30
N VAL A 98 -11.15 -5.20 20.75
CA VAL A 98 -11.37 -3.83 21.22
C VAL A 98 -12.53 -3.87 22.21
N GLY A 99 -12.26 -3.60 23.48
CA GLY A 99 -13.27 -3.55 24.54
C GLY A 99 -14.09 -2.26 24.53
N PRO A 100 -15.22 -2.21 25.25
CA PRO A 100 -15.98 -0.97 25.44
C PRO A 100 -15.10 0.18 25.95
N GLY A 101 -15.18 1.34 25.30
CA GLY A 101 -14.35 2.51 25.62
C GLY A 101 -12.94 2.50 25.03
N GLN A 102 -12.48 1.36 24.50
CA GLN A 102 -11.19 1.25 23.81
C GLN A 102 -11.32 1.54 22.30
N PHE A 103 -10.17 1.77 21.68
CA PHE A 103 -10.06 2.06 20.25
C PHE A 103 -9.02 1.15 19.59
N LEU A 104 -9.35 0.62 18.42
CA LEU A 104 -8.36 0.07 17.49
C LEU A 104 -7.55 1.23 16.91
N LYS A 105 -6.26 1.26 17.22
CA LYS A 105 -5.30 2.17 16.60
C LYS A 105 -4.65 1.49 15.40
N ILE A 106 -4.82 2.06 14.22
CA ILE A 106 -4.18 1.62 12.98
C ILE A 106 -3.21 2.71 12.55
N VAL A 107 -1.92 2.39 12.46
CA VAL A 107 -0.90 3.28 11.90
C VAL A 107 -0.57 2.78 10.51
N GLN A 108 -0.83 3.61 9.50
CA GLN A 108 -0.43 3.38 8.13
C GLN A 108 0.64 4.40 7.75
N GLU A 109 1.78 3.91 7.30
CA GLU A 109 2.90 4.74 6.86
C GLU A 109 3.34 4.24 5.49
N GLY A 110 3.82 5.14 4.64
CA GLY A 110 4.21 4.74 3.30
C GLY A 110 4.61 5.91 2.45
N PHE A 111 4.91 5.61 1.20
CA PHE A 111 5.21 6.62 0.20
C PHE A 111 4.66 6.24 -1.16
N ASN A 112 4.54 7.27 -1.99
CA ASN A 112 4.30 7.12 -3.42
C ASN A 112 5.43 7.81 -4.17
N TYR A 113 5.86 7.16 -5.25
CA TYR A 113 6.65 7.81 -6.27
C TYR A 113 5.80 8.90 -6.94
N GLN A 114 6.38 10.08 -7.12
CA GLN A 114 5.74 11.23 -7.72
C GLN A 114 6.65 11.80 -8.80
N ARG A 115 6.02 12.51 -9.74
CA ARG A 115 6.68 13.17 -10.85
C ARG A 115 6.08 14.56 -11.04
N PRO A 116 6.77 15.46 -11.77
CA PRO A 116 6.23 16.76 -12.10
C PRO A 116 4.88 16.68 -12.80
N SER A 117 4.06 17.69 -12.55
CA SER A 117 2.74 17.85 -13.17
C SER A 117 2.85 18.03 -14.69
N ASP A 118 3.86 18.76 -15.18
CA ASP A 118 4.20 18.86 -16.60
C ASP A 118 5.40 17.95 -16.95
N ILE A 119 5.09 16.70 -17.32
CA ILE A 119 6.09 15.70 -17.71
C ILE A 119 6.75 15.96 -19.06
N VAL A 120 6.27 16.93 -19.83
CA VAL A 120 6.82 17.21 -21.16
C VAL A 120 8.00 18.17 -21.04
N THR A 121 7.90 19.11 -20.09
CA THR A 121 8.90 20.17 -19.91
C THR A 121 9.80 19.92 -18.69
N ASP A 122 9.28 19.26 -17.66
CA ASP A 122 9.98 19.06 -16.40
C ASP A 122 10.36 17.59 -16.20
N GLU A 123 11.65 17.29 -16.38
CA GLU A 123 12.19 15.97 -16.06
C GLU A 123 12.48 15.85 -14.57
N GLY A 124 11.94 14.80 -13.94
CA GLY A 124 12.27 14.50 -12.55
C GLY A 124 11.27 13.59 -11.85
N HIS A 125 11.58 13.32 -10.59
CA HIS A 125 10.72 12.61 -9.66
C HIS A 125 11.12 12.90 -8.21
N TRP A 126 10.24 12.52 -7.29
CA TRP A 126 10.51 12.53 -5.86
C TRP A 126 9.65 11.48 -5.16
N ILE A 127 9.97 11.22 -3.91
CA ILE A 127 9.21 10.36 -3.02
C ILE A 127 8.34 11.22 -2.11
N GLN A 128 7.02 11.03 -2.19
CA GLN A 128 6.03 11.67 -1.32
C GLN A 128 5.61 10.71 -0.22
N GLY A 129 6.13 10.92 0.98
CA GLY A 129 5.78 10.15 2.16
C GLY A 129 4.47 10.64 2.80
N SER A 130 3.75 9.72 3.43
CA SER A 130 2.56 10.05 4.23
C SER A 130 2.40 9.07 5.40
N LYS A 131 1.70 9.55 6.43
CA LYS A 131 1.30 8.79 7.61
C LYS A 131 -0.16 9.05 7.91
N SER A 132 -0.91 8.01 8.24
CA SER A 132 -2.29 8.09 8.68
C SER A 132 -2.48 7.23 9.92
N VAL A 133 -3.05 7.81 10.98
CA VAL A 133 -3.35 7.10 12.22
C VAL A 133 -4.85 7.13 12.45
N PHE A 134 -5.47 5.96 12.39
CA PHE A 134 -6.89 5.77 12.66
C PHE A 134 -7.10 5.33 14.09
N TYR A 135 -8.17 5.83 14.71
CA TYR A 135 -8.65 5.44 16.03
C TYR A 135 -10.12 5.06 15.91
N ILE A 136 -10.40 3.77 15.95
CA ILE A 136 -11.72 3.21 15.63
C ILE A 136 -12.33 2.59 16.89
N PRO A 137 -13.50 3.05 17.35
CA PRO A 137 -14.12 2.54 18.57
C PRO A 137 -14.58 1.08 18.42
N ALA A 138 -14.72 0.38 19.56
CA ALA A 138 -15.34 -0.95 19.59
C ALA A 138 -16.79 -0.93 19.07
N ASP A 139 -17.56 0.09 19.47
CA ASP A 139 -18.89 0.35 18.93
C ASP A 139 -18.76 0.97 17.54
N ARG A 140 -19.07 0.18 16.51
CA ARG A 140 -18.99 0.62 15.12
C ARG A 140 -20.03 1.69 14.74
N GLY A 141 -20.95 2.06 15.63
CA GLY A 141 -21.81 3.23 15.46
C GLY A 141 -21.21 4.52 15.99
N GLY A 142 -20.08 4.46 16.71
CA GLY A 142 -19.44 5.60 17.35
C GLY A 142 -18.56 6.45 16.43
N ASP A 143 -18.12 7.59 16.97
CA ASP A 143 -17.19 8.48 16.31
C ASP A 143 -15.77 7.88 16.30
N TRP A 144 -15.14 7.93 15.14
CA TRP A 144 -13.74 7.56 14.94
C TRP A 144 -12.94 8.80 14.54
N MET A 145 -11.63 8.72 14.72
CA MET A 145 -10.69 9.79 14.39
C MET A 145 -9.63 9.29 13.42
N ILE A 146 -9.18 10.17 12.54
CA ILE A 146 -7.98 9.98 11.74
C ILE A 146 -7.08 11.21 11.85
N VAL A 147 -5.80 10.95 12.04
CA VAL A 147 -4.73 11.94 11.94
C VAL A 147 -3.97 11.65 10.67
N ARG A 148 -3.96 12.59 9.73
CA ARG A 148 -3.21 12.47 8.46
C ARG A 148 -2.05 13.44 8.46
N THR A 149 -0.91 12.95 7.99
CA THR A 149 0.35 13.66 7.96
C THR A 149 0.99 13.41 6.61
N GLU A 150 1.08 14.45 5.79
CA GLU A 150 1.98 14.45 4.64
C GLU A 150 3.39 14.74 5.12
N LEU A 151 4.37 13.99 4.62
CA LEU A 151 5.78 14.19 4.95
C LEU A 151 6.44 15.05 3.87
N PRO A 152 7.49 15.82 4.20
CA PRO A 152 8.26 16.54 3.20
C PRO A 152 8.73 15.60 2.09
N PRO A 153 8.68 16.03 0.81
CA PRO A 153 9.16 15.22 -0.29
C PRO A 153 10.66 14.95 -0.13
N THR A 154 11.08 13.76 -0.54
CA THR A 154 12.45 13.25 -0.41
C THR A 154 12.93 12.64 -1.73
N ASP A 155 14.19 12.23 -1.80
CA ASP A 155 14.77 11.50 -2.94
C ASP A 155 14.48 12.18 -4.29
N PHE A 156 14.78 13.48 -4.36
CA PHE A 156 14.55 14.29 -5.54
C PHE A 156 15.55 13.95 -6.65
N HIS A 157 15.02 13.80 -7.85
CA HIS A 157 15.76 13.71 -9.09
C HIS A 157 15.15 14.68 -10.10
N GLY A 158 15.98 15.38 -10.88
CA GLY A 158 15.51 16.36 -11.87
C GLY A 158 16.02 17.79 -11.65
N GLY A 159 15.48 18.72 -12.44
CA GLY A 159 15.82 20.15 -12.43
C GLY A 159 15.16 20.94 -11.28
N PRO A 160 15.45 22.26 -11.17
CA PRO A 160 14.81 23.14 -10.18
C PRO A 160 13.29 23.19 -10.32
N GLU A 161 12.75 22.95 -11.52
CA GLU A 161 11.31 22.91 -11.80
C GLU A 161 10.62 21.73 -11.10
N ALA A 162 11.21 20.52 -11.21
CA ALA A 162 10.70 19.33 -10.52
C ALA A 162 10.69 19.51 -8.99
N ARG A 163 11.73 20.18 -8.46
CA ARG A 163 11.79 20.53 -7.05
C ARG A 163 10.72 21.56 -6.66
N ALA A 164 10.52 22.58 -7.47
CA ALA A 164 9.49 23.58 -7.22
C ALA A 164 8.08 22.99 -7.26
N ASP A 165 7.80 22.04 -8.17
CA ASP A 165 6.50 21.35 -8.22
C ASP A 165 6.29 20.46 -6.98
N ALA A 166 7.31 19.71 -6.58
CA ALA A 166 7.27 18.90 -5.37
C ALA A 166 7.03 19.73 -4.10
N GLU A 167 7.79 20.82 -3.93
CA GLU A 167 7.64 21.75 -2.80
C GLU A 167 6.27 22.45 -2.83
N GLY A 168 5.82 22.90 -4.00
CA GLY A 168 4.51 23.53 -4.18
C GLY A 168 3.35 22.55 -3.93
N ARG A 169 3.49 21.28 -4.33
CA ARG A 169 2.54 20.23 -4.03
C ARG A 169 2.48 19.98 -2.53
N TYR A 170 3.62 19.81 -1.87
CA TYR A 170 3.68 19.64 -0.42
C TYR A 170 2.98 20.79 0.30
N GLN A 171 3.30 22.04 -0.06
CA GLN A 171 2.65 23.23 0.51
C GLN A 171 1.12 23.20 0.37
N ARG A 172 0.58 22.85 -0.81
CA ARG A 172 -0.87 22.70 -1.01
C ARG A 172 -1.45 21.57 -0.16
N MET A 173 -0.74 20.45 -0.05
CA MET A 173 -1.22 19.31 0.73
C MET A 173 -1.12 19.54 2.25
N THR A 174 -0.33 20.50 2.71
CA THR A 174 -0.18 20.85 4.15
C THR A 174 -0.81 22.19 4.51
N GLU A 175 -1.51 22.86 3.59
CA GLU A 175 -2.15 24.14 3.87
C GLU A 175 -3.32 23.98 4.87
N PRO A 176 -3.64 25.01 5.68
CA PRO A 176 -4.80 24.96 6.55
C PRO A 176 -6.10 24.63 5.79
N GLY A 177 -6.81 23.59 6.22
CA GLY A 177 -8.01 23.10 5.54
C GLY A 177 -7.74 22.00 4.51
N SER A 178 -6.47 21.64 4.27
CA SER A 178 -6.14 20.44 3.53
C SER A 178 -6.78 19.21 4.16
N VAL A 179 -7.24 18.31 3.30
CA VAL A 179 -7.91 17.09 3.69
C VAL A 179 -6.95 15.89 3.79
N THR A 180 -5.69 16.09 3.41
CA THR A 180 -4.61 15.10 3.48
C THR A 180 -3.70 15.34 4.68
N HIS A 181 -3.87 16.46 5.38
CA HIS A 181 -2.97 16.88 6.44
C HIS A 181 -3.76 17.58 7.56
N GLY A 182 -4.00 16.87 8.66
CA GLY A 182 -4.84 17.36 9.75
C GLY A 182 -5.44 16.25 10.60
N VAL A 183 -6.28 16.65 11.55
CA VAL A 183 -7.08 15.74 12.38
C VAL A 183 -8.53 15.82 11.93
N PHE A 184 -9.13 14.67 11.68
CA PHE A 184 -10.51 14.55 11.20
C PHE A 184 -11.27 13.54 12.05
N THR A 185 -12.56 13.79 12.25
CA THR A 185 -13.48 12.90 12.97
C THR A 185 -14.73 12.67 12.13
N ALA A 186 -15.27 11.46 12.20
CA ALA A 186 -16.51 11.09 11.50
C ALA A 186 -17.18 9.92 12.20
N THR A 187 -18.40 9.60 11.76
CA THR A 187 -19.09 8.36 12.14
C THR A 187 -18.77 7.29 11.10
N LEU A 188 -18.70 6.01 11.47
CA LEU A 188 -18.45 4.94 10.49
C LEU A 188 -19.60 4.87 9.48
N GLY A 189 -19.30 5.10 8.20
CA GLY A 189 -20.28 5.16 7.11
C GLY A 189 -20.83 6.56 6.80
N GLY A 190 -20.39 7.61 7.51
CA GLY A 190 -20.71 9.00 7.22
C GLY A 190 -19.50 9.92 7.41
N GLY A 191 -19.00 10.52 6.34
CA GLY A 191 -17.84 11.42 6.35
C GLY A 191 -17.14 11.48 4.98
N VAL A 192 -16.19 12.42 4.83
CA VAL A 192 -15.36 12.54 3.60
C VAL A 192 -14.46 11.32 3.40
N TYR A 193 -14.19 10.57 4.48
CA TYR A 193 -13.28 9.43 4.50
C TYR A 193 -13.96 8.20 5.09
N PRO A 194 -14.03 7.06 4.39
CA PRO A 194 -14.40 5.81 5.03
C PRO A 194 -13.23 5.29 5.87
N ALA A 195 -13.48 4.91 7.14
CA ALA A 195 -12.47 4.23 7.94
C ALA A 195 -12.10 2.87 7.31
N PRO A 196 -10.81 2.47 7.31
CA PRO A 196 -10.34 1.25 6.65
C PRO A 196 -11.01 0.00 7.21
N SER A 197 -11.20 -0.10 8.54
CA SER A 197 -11.78 -1.28 9.17
C SER A 197 -13.30 -1.26 9.41
N ALA A 198 -14.07 -0.49 8.64
CA ALA A 198 -15.54 -0.57 8.64
C ALA A 198 -16.06 -1.85 7.95
N ALA A 199 -15.16 -2.73 7.49
CA ALA A 199 -15.50 -3.95 6.78
C ALA A 199 -16.20 -4.96 7.71
N ASP A 200 -17.39 -5.38 7.28
CA ASP A 200 -18.02 -6.57 7.82
C ASP A 200 -17.44 -7.79 7.09
N PHE A 201 -16.73 -8.63 7.83
CA PHE A 201 -16.09 -9.83 7.29
C PHE A 201 -16.98 -11.06 7.39
N SER A 202 -18.16 -10.97 8.02
CA SER A 202 -19.05 -12.12 8.25
C SER A 202 -19.55 -12.76 6.96
N GLY A 203 -19.63 -11.98 5.88
CA GLY A 203 -20.04 -12.47 4.56
C GLY A 203 -19.02 -13.37 3.86
N TYR A 204 -17.74 -13.34 4.26
CA TYR A 204 -16.70 -14.15 3.60
C TYR A 204 -16.64 -15.56 4.19
N SER A 205 -16.58 -16.57 3.33
CA SER A 205 -16.38 -17.96 3.77
C SER A 205 -15.00 -18.14 4.41
N ARG A 206 -14.92 -18.99 5.43
CA ARG A 206 -13.66 -19.47 6.02
C ARG A 206 -13.14 -20.74 5.35
N ASP A 207 -13.96 -21.34 4.48
CA ASP A 207 -13.55 -22.44 3.62
C ASP A 207 -12.75 -21.86 2.44
N PRO A 208 -11.45 -22.19 2.29
CA PRO A 208 -10.61 -21.72 1.20
C PRO A 208 -11.13 -22.07 -0.18
N ASP A 209 -11.83 -23.19 -0.36
CA ASP A 209 -12.38 -23.59 -1.66
C ASP A 209 -13.56 -22.71 -2.07
N ALA A 210 -14.45 -22.44 -1.13
CA ALA A 210 -15.56 -21.53 -1.33
C ALA A 210 -15.08 -20.08 -1.52
N LEU A 211 -14.06 -19.67 -0.77
CA LEU A 211 -13.48 -18.33 -0.87
C LEU A 211 -12.72 -18.12 -2.18
N TYR A 212 -11.94 -19.12 -2.63
CA TYR A 212 -11.30 -19.10 -3.95
C TYR A 212 -12.34 -18.90 -5.04
N ARG A 213 -13.41 -19.72 -5.04
CA ARG A 213 -14.49 -19.64 -6.03
C ARG A 213 -15.19 -18.28 -6.02
N TYR A 214 -15.42 -17.71 -4.83
CA TYR A 214 -15.98 -16.37 -4.71
C TYR A 214 -15.14 -15.33 -5.45
N PHE A 215 -13.82 -15.31 -5.23
CA PHE A 215 -12.95 -14.36 -5.94
C PHE A 215 -12.90 -14.68 -7.44
N ASP A 216 -12.72 -15.95 -7.81
CA ASP A 216 -12.68 -16.42 -9.19
C ASP A 216 -13.94 -16.01 -10.00
N GLU A 217 -15.11 -15.95 -9.36
CA GLU A 217 -16.36 -15.56 -10.02
C GLU A 217 -16.66 -14.06 -9.97
N SER A 218 -16.05 -13.28 -9.06
CA SER A 218 -16.48 -11.91 -8.76
C SER A 218 -15.47 -10.82 -9.12
N VAL A 219 -14.19 -11.16 -9.31
CA VAL A 219 -13.14 -10.19 -9.63
C VAL A 219 -13.03 -9.97 -11.14
N GLU A 220 -12.79 -8.72 -11.52
CA GLU A 220 -12.53 -8.31 -12.89
C GLU A 220 -11.73 -7.00 -12.91
N GLY A 221 -11.32 -6.54 -14.10
CA GLY A 221 -10.75 -5.21 -14.30
C GLY A 221 -9.21 -5.13 -14.28
N SER A 222 -8.50 -6.26 -14.22
CA SER A 222 -7.03 -6.32 -14.30
C SER A 222 -6.53 -6.88 -15.64
N GLY A 223 -5.21 -6.82 -15.88
CA GLY A 223 -4.59 -7.28 -17.13
C GLY A 223 -4.71 -8.80 -17.40
N SER A 224 -5.03 -9.58 -16.37
CA SER A 224 -5.39 -11.02 -16.47
C SER A 224 -6.35 -11.37 -15.34
N HIS A 225 -7.04 -12.51 -15.47
CA HIS A 225 -7.95 -12.99 -14.42
C HIS A 225 -7.20 -13.29 -13.12
N GLU A 226 -6.03 -13.93 -13.23
CA GLU A 226 -5.19 -14.25 -12.08
C GLU A 226 -4.64 -12.97 -11.41
N GLN A 227 -4.39 -11.89 -12.18
CA GLN A 227 -4.07 -10.59 -11.60
C GLN A 227 -5.28 -10.02 -10.85
N ALA A 228 -6.49 -10.12 -11.40
CA ALA A 228 -7.70 -9.65 -10.71
C ALA A 228 -7.96 -10.45 -9.42
N MET A 229 -7.70 -11.77 -9.43
CA MET A 229 -7.73 -12.60 -8.23
C MET A 229 -6.68 -12.16 -7.20
N TRP A 230 -5.43 -11.93 -7.65
CA TRP A 230 -4.37 -11.43 -6.78
C TRP A 230 -4.77 -10.11 -6.13
N VAL A 231 -5.19 -9.11 -6.92
CA VAL A 231 -5.61 -7.79 -6.43
C VAL A 231 -6.75 -7.93 -5.43
N GLY A 232 -7.83 -8.64 -5.78
CA GLY A 232 -9.00 -8.78 -4.89
C GLY A 232 -8.67 -9.44 -3.54
N VAL A 233 -7.82 -10.47 -3.55
CA VAL A 233 -7.40 -11.17 -2.32
C VAL A 233 -6.39 -10.33 -1.53
N ASN A 234 -5.43 -9.70 -2.21
CA ASN A 234 -4.40 -8.83 -1.65
C ASN A 234 -5.02 -7.58 -0.97
N ASP A 235 -6.05 -7.01 -1.57
CA ASP A 235 -6.82 -5.89 -1.05
C ASP A 235 -7.62 -6.26 0.20
N LEU A 236 -8.17 -7.47 0.24
CA LEU A 236 -8.88 -7.92 1.42
C LEU A 236 -7.90 -8.27 2.55
N VAL A 237 -6.86 -9.06 2.29
CA VAL A 237 -5.97 -9.57 3.35
C VAL A 237 -5.14 -8.47 4.03
N ARG A 238 -4.88 -7.34 3.34
CA ARG A 238 -4.24 -6.17 3.93
C ARG A 238 -5.15 -5.34 4.83
N GLU A 239 -6.46 -5.62 4.87
CA GLU A 239 -7.35 -4.87 5.74
C GLU A 239 -6.95 -5.10 7.21
N PRO A 240 -6.76 -4.03 8.01
CA PRO A 240 -6.10 -4.17 9.32
C PRO A 240 -6.86 -5.00 10.35
N ALA A 241 -8.15 -5.23 10.11
CA ALA A 241 -9.06 -5.96 11.00
C ALA A 241 -9.56 -7.30 10.41
N VAL A 242 -8.94 -7.82 9.35
CA VAL A 242 -9.30 -9.17 8.87
C VAL A 242 -9.07 -10.17 10.01
N PRO A 243 -10.06 -10.97 10.42
CA PRO A 243 -9.89 -11.98 11.45
C PRO A 243 -8.90 -13.09 11.06
N ALA A 244 -8.30 -13.73 12.05
CA ALA A 244 -7.26 -14.76 11.90
C ALA A 244 -7.69 -15.92 10.99
N ASP A 245 -8.93 -16.37 11.15
CA ASP A 245 -9.51 -17.47 10.36
C ASP A 245 -9.66 -17.10 8.88
N LEU A 246 -10.12 -15.88 8.60
CA LEU A 246 -10.27 -15.36 7.25
C LEU A 246 -8.91 -15.05 6.63
N ARG A 247 -7.95 -14.49 7.37
CA ARG A 247 -6.57 -14.31 6.86
C ARG A 247 -5.95 -15.63 6.46
N ALA A 248 -6.11 -16.67 7.28
CA ALA A 248 -5.62 -18.01 6.96
C ALA A 248 -6.27 -18.55 5.67
N ALA A 249 -7.59 -18.40 5.52
CA ALA A 249 -8.27 -18.78 4.28
C ALA A 249 -7.77 -18.00 3.06
N LEU A 250 -7.54 -16.68 3.19
CA LEU A 250 -7.03 -15.82 2.12
C LEU A 250 -5.61 -16.22 1.70
N PHE A 251 -4.72 -16.55 2.63
CA PHE A 251 -3.38 -17.06 2.28
C PHE A 251 -3.44 -18.38 1.51
N ARG A 252 -4.37 -19.27 1.85
CA ARG A 252 -4.62 -20.50 1.08
C ARG A 252 -5.19 -20.22 -0.31
N VAL A 253 -5.98 -19.17 -0.48
CA VAL A 253 -6.40 -18.70 -1.80
C VAL A 253 -5.20 -18.19 -2.59
N LEU A 254 -4.36 -17.30 -2.00
CA LEU A 254 -3.15 -16.80 -2.66
C LEU A 254 -2.22 -17.92 -3.11
N ALA A 255 -2.08 -18.98 -2.30
CA ALA A 255 -1.24 -20.14 -2.60
C ALA A 255 -1.65 -20.92 -3.86
N ARG A 256 -2.89 -20.70 -4.33
CA ARG A 256 -3.47 -21.38 -5.49
C ARG A 256 -3.50 -20.52 -6.75
N ILE A 257 -3.22 -19.22 -6.64
CA ILE A 257 -3.25 -18.30 -7.79
C ILE A 257 -1.98 -18.53 -8.62
N PRO A 258 -2.08 -18.87 -9.92
CA PRO A 258 -0.92 -18.99 -10.79
C PRO A 258 -0.12 -17.68 -10.88
N GLY A 259 1.21 -17.80 -10.88
CA GLY A 259 2.14 -16.67 -10.90
C GLY A 259 2.40 -16.00 -9.53
N VAL A 260 1.84 -16.53 -8.43
CA VAL A 260 2.23 -16.10 -7.08
C VAL A 260 3.54 -16.77 -6.68
N GLU A 261 4.53 -15.94 -6.36
CA GLU A 261 5.89 -16.36 -6.05
C GLU A 261 6.35 -15.84 -4.69
N VAL A 262 7.39 -16.46 -4.12
CA VAL A 262 8.16 -15.86 -3.01
C VAL A 262 9.31 -15.11 -3.63
N GLN A 263 9.26 -13.79 -3.55
CA GLN A 263 10.29 -12.91 -4.09
C GLN A 263 11.53 -12.94 -3.20
N GLU A 264 11.34 -12.64 -1.92
CA GLU A 264 12.43 -12.51 -0.96
C GLU A 264 11.97 -12.95 0.44
N THR A 265 12.88 -13.57 1.18
CA THR A 265 12.70 -13.91 2.60
C THR A 265 13.57 -13.00 3.44
N GLY A 266 12.99 -12.35 4.46
CA GLY A 266 13.71 -11.42 5.33
C GLY A 266 13.67 -9.98 4.82
N VAL A 267 12.66 -9.61 4.03
CA VAL A 267 12.44 -8.21 3.61
C VAL A 267 12.23 -7.37 4.84
N GLU A 268 13.14 -6.45 5.12
CA GLU A 268 12.97 -5.46 6.17
C GLU A 268 12.16 -4.27 5.64
N ILE A 269 11.05 -3.98 6.31
CA ILE A 269 10.24 -2.80 6.06
C ILE A 269 9.82 -2.21 7.42
N ALA A 270 10.11 -0.93 7.64
CA ALA A 270 9.90 -0.24 8.93
C ALA A 270 10.43 -1.01 10.16
N GLY A 271 11.57 -1.70 10.02
CA GLY A 271 12.20 -2.48 11.11
C GLY A 271 11.52 -3.82 11.40
N GLN A 272 10.57 -4.25 10.57
CA GLN A 272 9.96 -5.58 10.63
C GLN A 272 10.43 -6.43 9.45
N ALA A 273 10.96 -7.62 9.74
CA ALA A 273 11.35 -8.59 8.73
C ALA A 273 10.15 -9.47 8.34
N GLY A 274 9.91 -9.64 7.04
CA GLY A 274 8.84 -10.47 6.52
C GLY A 274 9.24 -11.32 5.31
N VAL A 275 8.30 -12.08 4.80
CA VAL A 275 8.39 -12.76 3.49
C VAL A 275 7.56 -11.96 2.49
N ALA A 276 8.18 -11.58 1.37
CA ALA A 276 7.48 -10.95 0.26
C ALA A 276 6.93 -12.02 -0.68
N PHE A 277 5.61 -12.10 -0.74
CA PHE A 277 4.88 -12.80 -1.78
C PHE A 277 4.58 -11.83 -2.90
N SER A 278 4.72 -12.26 -4.14
CA SER A 278 4.57 -11.35 -5.26
C SER A 278 3.84 -11.95 -6.43
N ARG A 279 3.24 -11.09 -7.24
CA ARG A 279 2.76 -11.43 -8.57
C ARG A 279 3.16 -10.33 -9.55
N VAL A 280 3.58 -10.72 -10.75
CA VAL A 280 3.88 -9.79 -11.83
C VAL A 280 2.60 -9.37 -12.53
N ASP A 281 2.35 -8.06 -12.57
CA ASP A 281 1.36 -7.47 -13.47
C ASP A 281 2.05 -7.03 -14.78
N ALA A 282 1.57 -7.55 -15.90
CA ALA A 282 2.04 -7.20 -17.24
C ALA A 282 1.01 -6.32 -17.99
N GLY A 283 0.17 -5.60 -17.26
CA GLY A 283 -0.87 -4.74 -17.80
C GLY A 283 -0.36 -3.56 -18.63
N SER A 284 -1.30 -2.80 -19.21
CA SER A 284 -0.99 -1.70 -20.13
C SER A 284 -0.24 -0.51 -19.51
N GLY A 285 -0.14 -0.48 -18.18
CA GLY A 285 0.54 0.56 -17.42
C GLY A 285 2.03 0.33 -17.24
N GLY A 286 2.62 -0.69 -17.87
CA GLY A 286 4.01 -1.13 -17.67
C GLY A 286 4.10 -2.38 -16.81
N LYS A 287 5.21 -3.12 -16.93
CA LYS A 287 5.41 -4.36 -16.19
C LYS A 287 5.87 -4.05 -14.77
N SER A 288 5.06 -4.36 -13.78
CA SER A 288 5.39 -4.20 -12.36
C SER A 288 5.19 -5.50 -11.59
N ARG A 289 5.71 -5.55 -10.38
CA ARG A 289 5.55 -6.63 -9.43
C ARG A 289 4.94 -6.08 -8.16
N GLU A 290 3.73 -6.52 -7.87
CA GLU A 290 3.10 -6.26 -6.59
C GLU A 290 3.64 -7.23 -5.55
N GLU A 291 3.93 -6.72 -4.36
CA GLU A 291 4.44 -7.49 -3.23
C GLU A 291 3.54 -7.33 -2.01
N LEU A 292 3.18 -8.44 -1.39
CA LEU A 292 2.55 -8.55 -0.08
C LEU A 292 3.58 -9.08 0.91
N ILE A 293 3.89 -8.29 1.94
CA ILE A 293 4.91 -8.64 2.93
C ILE A 293 4.22 -9.15 4.19
N VAL A 294 4.49 -10.39 4.57
CA VAL A 294 3.83 -11.10 5.67
C VAL A 294 4.86 -11.53 6.71
N ASP A 295 4.52 -11.37 7.99
CA ASP A 295 5.24 -12.00 9.09
C ASP A 295 4.87 -13.50 9.13
N PRO A 296 5.79 -14.42 8.77
CA PRO A 296 5.49 -15.84 8.72
C PRO A 296 5.25 -16.46 10.10
N ALA A 297 5.62 -15.80 11.20
CA ALA A 297 5.49 -16.33 12.55
C ALA A 297 4.08 -16.22 13.12
N ASN A 298 3.27 -15.27 12.62
CA ASN A 298 1.92 -15.01 13.12
C ASN A 298 0.90 -14.71 12.00
N GLY A 299 1.34 -14.71 10.73
CA GLY A 299 0.48 -14.46 9.58
C GLY A 299 -0.08 -13.04 9.52
N ARG A 300 0.58 -12.06 10.15
CA ARG A 300 0.22 -10.64 10.02
C ARG A 300 0.77 -10.09 8.73
N VAL A 301 -0.05 -9.34 8.00
CA VAL A 301 0.43 -8.51 6.91
C VAL A 301 1.19 -7.31 7.50
N ILE A 302 2.45 -7.17 7.12
CA ILE A 302 3.31 -6.05 7.52
C ILE A 302 3.06 -4.87 6.57
N GLY A 303 2.96 -5.14 5.27
CA GLY A 303 2.87 -4.09 4.27
C GLY A 303 2.81 -4.61 2.85
N SER A 304 2.95 -3.69 1.90
CA SER A 304 3.01 -3.99 0.48
C SER A 304 3.94 -3.05 -0.28
N ARG A 305 4.42 -3.50 -1.43
CA ARG A 305 5.16 -2.68 -2.39
C ARG A 305 4.65 -2.90 -3.81
N ASP A 306 4.92 -1.95 -4.68
CA ASP A 306 4.80 -2.12 -6.12
C ASP A 306 6.14 -1.75 -6.74
N VAL A 307 6.75 -2.68 -7.45
CA VAL A 307 8.12 -2.57 -7.97
C VAL A 307 8.08 -2.63 -9.48
N LEU A 308 8.58 -1.59 -10.13
CA LEU A 308 8.67 -1.54 -11.57
C LEU A 308 9.72 -2.54 -12.08
N LEU A 309 9.39 -3.37 -13.07
CA LEU A 309 10.30 -4.39 -13.60
C LEU A 309 10.98 -3.97 -14.91
N GLU A 310 10.47 -2.93 -15.56
CA GLU A 310 10.97 -2.41 -16.84
C GLU A 310 11.01 -0.88 -16.77
N ASP A 311 11.96 -0.25 -17.46
CA ASP A 311 12.01 1.22 -17.48
C ASP A 311 10.68 1.82 -17.91
N MET A 312 10.26 2.88 -17.20
CA MET A 312 9.08 3.65 -17.50
C MET A 312 9.46 5.10 -17.80
N PRO A 313 9.81 5.42 -19.07
CA PRO A 313 10.25 6.74 -19.45
C PRO A 313 9.27 7.86 -19.10
N LEU A 314 7.95 7.59 -19.18
CA LEU A 314 6.91 8.57 -18.84
C LEU A 314 6.91 8.97 -17.35
N LEU A 315 7.44 8.12 -16.47
CA LEU A 315 7.59 8.42 -15.05
C LEU A 315 9.02 8.80 -14.67
N TYR A 316 9.97 8.82 -15.61
CA TYR A 316 11.42 8.92 -15.31
C TYR A 316 11.90 7.87 -14.31
N ALA A 317 11.23 6.70 -14.29
CA ALA A 317 11.48 5.63 -13.35
C ALA A 317 12.21 4.47 -14.05
N PRO A 318 13.45 4.13 -13.65
CA PRO A 318 14.12 2.93 -14.15
C PRO A 318 13.51 1.65 -13.57
N ALA A 319 13.78 0.51 -14.21
CA ALA A 319 13.51 -0.80 -13.64
C ALA A 319 14.13 -0.93 -12.23
N GLY A 320 13.42 -1.59 -11.32
CA GLY A 320 13.75 -1.70 -9.90
C GLY A 320 13.22 -0.56 -9.02
N THR A 321 12.58 0.46 -9.59
CA THR A 321 11.97 1.55 -8.82
C THR A 321 10.76 1.05 -8.04
N VAL A 322 10.73 1.31 -6.73
CA VAL A 322 9.54 1.09 -5.89
C VAL A 322 8.58 2.28 -6.10
N LEU A 323 7.46 2.04 -6.77
CA LEU A 323 6.46 3.07 -7.07
C LEU A 323 5.56 3.37 -5.87
N PHE A 324 5.35 2.36 -5.04
CA PHE A 324 4.51 2.45 -3.86
C PHE A 324 5.08 1.58 -2.75
N SER A 325 5.01 2.08 -1.52
CA SER A 325 5.23 1.26 -0.34
C SER A 325 4.27 1.67 0.77
N SER A 326 3.74 0.68 1.50
CA SER A 326 2.94 0.91 2.69
C SER A 326 3.23 -0.13 3.74
N VAL A 327 3.21 0.31 5.00
CA VAL A 327 3.31 -0.48 6.22
C VAL A 327 2.08 -0.21 7.05
N THR A 328 1.52 -1.26 7.66
CA THR A 328 0.40 -1.12 8.59
C THR A 328 0.68 -1.79 9.92
N THR A 329 0.54 -1.05 11.00
CA THR A 329 0.60 -1.57 12.38
C THR A 329 -0.73 -1.36 13.09
N THR A 330 -1.10 -2.34 13.91
CA THR A 330 -2.35 -2.33 14.68
C THR A 330 -2.10 -2.55 16.16
N SER A 331 -2.85 -1.84 17.01
CA SER A 331 -2.81 -1.95 18.46
C SER A 331 -4.15 -1.51 19.06
N VAL A 332 -4.40 -1.81 20.34
CA VAL A 332 -5.57 -1.32 21.09
C VAL A 332 -5.10 -0.26 22.08
N ILE A 333 -5.86 0.83 22.19
CA ILE A 333 -5.61 1.90 23.17
C ILE A 333 -6.86 2.19 24.00
N ASP A 334 -6.68 2.72 25.20
CA ASP A 334 -7.77 2.87 26.18
C ASP A 334 -8.60 4.15 26.03
N HIS A 335 -8.11 5.14 25.29
CA HIS A 335 -8.81 6.41 25.10
C HIS A 335 -8.41 7.07 23.79
N LEU A 336 -9.36 7.82 23.22
CA LEU A 336 -9.09 8.66 22.06
C LEU A 336 -8.10 9.78 22.47
N PRO A 337 -7.02 10.01 21.74
CA PRO A 337 -6.15 11.15 22.00
C PRO A 337 -6.88 12.48 21.80
N ASP A 338 -6.54 13.48 22.60
CA ASP A 338 -7.05 14.84 22.42
C ASP A 338 -6.55 15.41 21.08
N PRO A 339 -7.43 15.84 20.14
CA PRO A 339 -7.03 16.44 18.88
C PRO A 339 -6.05 17.62 19.04
N ALA A 340 -6.12 18.36 20.14
CA ALA A 340 -5.20 19.46 20.44
C ALA A 340 -3.74 19.01 20.66
N THR A 341 -3.51 17.71 20.88
CA THR A 341 -2.16 17.12 21.02
C THR A 341 -1.46 16.89 19.68
N PHE A 342 -2.15 17.18 18.56
CA PHE A 342 -1.57 17.22 17.21
C PHE A 342 -1.50 18.67 16.69
N PRO A 343 -0.87 19.62 17.42
CA PRO A 343 -0.76 20.99 16.93
C PRO A 343 0.11 20.99 15.67
N ASN A 344 -0.40 21.55 14.57
CA ASN A 344 0.32 21.75 13.30
C ASN A 344 1.15 20.52 12.92
N ILE A 345 0.48 19.47 12.45
CA ILE A 345 1.16 18.31 11.89
C ILE A 345 2.28 18.82 10.95
N ASP A 346 3.50 18.41 11.26
CA ASP A 346 4.79 18.65 10.60
C ASP A 346 5.64 17.43 11.01
#